data_AF-A0A7Y6Q0D9-F1
#
_entry.id   AF-A0A7Y6Q0D9-F1
#
_cell.length_a   1.000
_cell.length_b   1.000
_cell.length_c   1.000
_cell.angle_alpha   90.00
_cell.angle_beta   90.00
_cell.angle_gamma   90.00
#
_symmetry.space_group_name_H-M   'P 1'
#
loop_
_entity.id
_entity.type
_entity.pdbx_description
1 polymer ?
#
loop_
_entity_poly.entity_id
_entity_poly.type
_entity_poly.pdbx_seq_one_letter_code
_entity_poly.pdbx_strand_id
1 'polypeptide(L)'
;MRAALCLLVALAACNDLRDFQGEWSGSRIGEAPPLKVGIADGAHAVLSIDSIDKHGLAGRLTIDGVVSDAEVASLPGAEADALATMSFSGAPMRVYLAFVDAPDGEVMVIIALYDSRRVEIRALRGGATPLYAIFALSEGS
;
A
#
# COMPACT_ATOMS: atom_id res chain seq x y z
N MET A 1 -25.00 -18.81 28.53
CA MET A 1 -23.70 -18.09 28.58
C MET A 1 -22.71 -18.50 27.50
N ARG A 2 -22.58 -19.77 27.08
CA ARG A 2 -21.61 -20.17 26.03
C ARG A 2 -21.89 -19.63 24.61
N ALA A 3 -23.16 -19.49 24.21
CA ALA A 3 -23.50 -18.99 22.87
C ALA A 3 -23.18 -17.50 22.67
N ALA A 4 -23.20 -16.69 23.73
CA ALA A 4 -22.90 -15.25 23.66
C ALA A 4 -21.39 -15.00 23.44
N LEU A 5 -20.52 -15.89 23.92
CA LEU A 5 -19.07 -15.75 23.76
C LEU A 5 -18.62 -16.03 22.32
N CYS A 6 -19.23 -17.02 21.65
CA CYS A 6 -18.92 -17.31 20.24
C CYS A 6 -19.33 -16.18 19.28
N LEU A 7 -20.40 -15.44 19.59
CA LEU A 7 -20.86 -14.33 18.75
C LEU A 7 -19.97 -13.08 18.89
N LEU A 8 -19.39 -12.85 20.08
CA LEU A 8 -18.45 -11.76 20.31
C LEU A 8 -17.08 -11.98 19.63
N VAL A 9 -16.61 -13.23 19.54
CA VAL A 9 -15.35 -13.55 18.86
C VAL A 9 -15.50 -13.46 17.33
N ALA A 10 -16.69 -13.75 16.78
CA ALA A 10 -16.94 -13.62 15.34
C ALA A 10 -16.96 -12.16 14.84
N LEU A 11 -17.34 -11.21 15.69
CA LEU A 11 -17.36 -9.78 15.34
C LEU A 11 -15.99 -9.11 15.46
N ALA A 12 -15.08 -9.65 16.27
CA ALA A 12 -13.72 -9.13 16.43
C ALA A 12 -12.74 -9.60 15.35
N ALA A 13 -13.14 -10.55 14.49
CA ALA A 13 -12.30 -11.09 13.43
C ALA A 13 -12.53 -10.44 12.05
N CYS A 14 -13.48 -9.50 11.94
CA CYS A 14 -13.55 -8.63 10.78
C CYS A 14 -12.49 -7.53 10.95
N ASN A 15 -11.31 -7.71 10.35
CA ASN A 15 -10.34 -6.63 10.24
C ASN A 15 -10.98 -5.47 9.48
N ASP A 16 -11.18 -4.36 10.17
CA ASP A 16 -11.74 -3.16 9.58
C ASP A 16 -10.63 -2.48 8.77
N LEU A 17 -10.85 -2.25 7.47
CA LEU A 17 -9.87 -1.55 6.65
C LEU A 17 -9.60 -0.13 7.17
N ARG A 18 -10.53 0.47 7.94
CA ARG A 18 -10.33 1.76 8.58
C ARG A 18 -9.22 1.74 9.63
N ASP A 19 -8.86 0.57 10.17
CA ASP A 19 -7.74 0.42 11.09
C ASP A 19 -6.39 0.69 10.43
N PHE A 20 -6.34 0.79 9.09
CA PHE A 20 -5.13 1.18 8.35
C PHE A 20 -4.95 2.70 8.21
N GLN A 21 -5.88 3.53 8.71
CA GLN A 21 -5.66 4.98 8.73
C GLN A 21 -4.48 5.34 9.63
N GLY A 22 -3.74 6.38 9.25
CA GLY A 22 -2.53 6.83 9.95
C GLY A 22 -1.27 6.75 9.11
N GLU A 23 -0.12 6.85 9.77
CA GLU A 23 1.19 6.90 9.12
C GLU A 23 1.87 5.54 9.10
N TRP A 24 2.40 5.19 7.92
CA TRP A 24 3.10 3.95 7.64
C TRP A 24 4.47 4.25 7.06
N SER A 25 5.48 3.57 7.55
CA SER A 25 6.87 3.85 7.17
C SER A 25 7.69 2.57 7.00
N GLY A 26 8.69 2.60 6.15
CA GLY A 26 9.58 1.45 5.96
C GLY A 26 10.59 1.59 4.84
N SER A 27 11.60 0.73 4.88
CA SER A 27 12.66 0.68 3.88
C SER A 27 12.25 -0.10 2.63
N ARG A 28 12.94 0.18 1.53
CA ARG A 28 12.93 -0.65 0.33
C ARG A 28 13.34 -2.09 0.68
N ILE A 29 12.65 -3.07 0.10
CA ILE A 29 12.94 -4.50 0.23
C ILE A 29 13.40 -5.11 -1.09
N GLY A 30 14.14 -6.21 -1.01
CA GLY A 30 14.62 -6.98 -2.15
C GLY A 30 16.01 -6.53 -2.61
N GLU A 31 17.04 -7.32 -2.32
CA GLU A 31 18.44 -6.98 -2.66
C GLU A 31 18.89 -7.50 -4.03
N ALA A 32 18.03 -8.23 -4.74
CA ALA A 32 18.36 -8.75 -6.05
C ALA A 32 18.63 -7.58 -7.03
N PRO A 33 19.75 -7.60 -7.79
CA PRO A 33 20.10 -6.51 -8.72
C PRO A 33 18.97 -6.07 -9.68
N PRO A 34 18.12 -6.98 -10.21
CA PRO A 34 16.99 -6.58 -11.06
C PRO A 34 15.93 -5.71 -10.36
N LEU A 35 15.92 -5.66 -9.02
CA LEU A 35 14.98 -4.86 -8.23
C LEU A 35 15.54 -3.48 -7.85
N LYS A 36 16.78 -3.16 -8.28
CA LYS A 36 17.47 -1.90 -8.02
C LYS A 36 17.39 -0.99 -9.24
N VAL A 37 16.19 -0.55 -9.60
CA VAL A 37 15.93 0.23 -10.83
C VAL A 37 15.42 1.61 -10.46
N GLY A 38 16.21 2.65 -10.75
CA GLY A 38 15.81 4.04 -10.58
C GLY A 38 15.62 4.49 -9.12
N ILE A 39 16.15 3.74 -8.15
CA ILE A 39 16.00 4.04 -6.72
C ILE A 39 17.26 3.76 -5.92
N ALA A 40 17.48 4.52 -4.84
CA ALA A 40 18.61 4.35 -3.95
C ALA A 40 18.50 3.10 -3.05
N ASP A 41 19.65 2.50 -2.72
CA ASP A 41 19.71 1.25 -1.94
C ASP A 41 19.07 1.35 -0.55
N GLY A 42 19.12 2.53 0.07
CA GLY A 42 18.53 2.83 1.38
C GLY A 42 17.27 3.69 1.33
N ALA A 43 16.58 3.78 0.19
CA ALA A 43 15.37 4.59 0.08
C ALA A 43 14.32 4.15 1.09
N HIS A 44 13.68 5.13 1.70
CA HIS A 44 12.57 4.97 2.63
C HIS A 44 11.28 5.51 2.01
N ALA A 45 10.15 4.94 2.41
CA ALA A 45 8.84 5.40 2.02
C ALA A 45 7.98 5.71 3.25
N VAL A 46 7.16 6.76 3.14
CA VAL A 46 6.16 7.16 4.14
C VAL A 46 4.82 7.32 3.44
N LEU A 47 3.80 6.64 3.93
CA LEU A 47 2.42 6.73 3.47
C LEU A 47 1.54 7.19 4.63
N SER A 48 0.91 8.36 4.49
CA SER A 48 -0.25 8.74 5.31
C SER A 48 -1.50 8.23 4.63
N ILE A 49 -2.30 7.45 5.35
CA ILE A 49 -3.63 7.02 4.90
C ILE A 49 -4.65 7.86 5.66
N ASP A 50 -5.29 8.79 4.96
CA ASP A 50 -6.23 9.72 5.57
C ASP A 50 -7.64 9.11 5.63
N SER A 51 -8.01 8.33 4.60
CA SER A 51 -9.29 7.64 4.57
C SER A 51 -9.25 6.37 3.73
N ILE A 52 -10.06 5.39 4.16
CA ILE A 52 -10.40 4.21 3.39
C ILE A 52 -11.92 4.03 3.49
N ASP A 53 -12.61 4.13 2.36
CA ASP A 53 -14.05 3.94 2.27
C ASP A 53 -14.46 3.18 1.00
N LYS A 54 -15.75 3.22 0.65
CA LYS A 54 -16.29 2.54 -0.54
C LYS A 54 -15.77 3.11 -1.87
N HIS A 55 -15.21 4.31 -1.87
CA HIS A 55 -14.62 4.99 -3.02
C HIS A 55 -13.13 4.70 -3.17
N GLY A 56 -12.49 4.14 -2.13
CA GLY A 56 -11.10 3.71 -2.18
C GLY A 56 -10.27 4.21 -1.00
N LEU A 57 -8.96 4.23 -1.21
CA LEU A 57 -7.95 4.84 -0.35
C LEU A 57 -7.61 6.24 -0.84
N ALA A 58 -7.51 7.19 0.09
CA ALA A 58 -6.93 8.52 -0.12
C ALA A 58 -5.90 8.84 0.97
N GLY A 59 -4.84 9.57 0.60
CA GLY A 59 -3.74 9.87 1.50
C GLY A 59 -2.60 10.65 0.85
N ARG A 60 -1.41 10.56 1.45
CA ARG A 60 -0.18 11.19 0.92
C ARG A 60 1.01 10.23 0.95
N LEU A 61 1.86 10.32 -0.07
CA LEU A 61 3.01 9.43 -0.25
C LEU A 61 4.30 10.23 -0.41
N THR A 62 5.33 9.81 0.32
CA THR A 62 6.73 10.22 0.12
C THR A 62 7.58 8.97 -0.12
N ILE A 63 8.44 9.03 -1.13
CA ILE A 63 9.47 8.03 -1.42
C ILE A 63 10.78 8.77 -1.66
N ASP A 64 11.79 8.49 -0.86
CA ASP A 64 13.08 9.20 -0.91
C ASP A 64 13.65 9.27 -2.33
N GLY A 65 13.87 10.50 -2.80
CA GLY A 65 14.45 10.78 -4.11
C GLY A 65 13.53 10.52 -5.31
N VAL A 66 12.27 10.11 -5.10
CA VAL A 66 11.32 9.81 -6.17
C VAL A 66 10.05 10.66 -6.06
N VAL A 67 9.36 10.59 -4.92
CA VAL A 67 8.07 11.25 -4.69
C VAL A 67 8.20 12.08 -3.42
N SER A 68 7.80 13.35 -3.46
CA SER A 68 7.84 14.23 -2.29
C SER A 68 6.44 14.65 -1.92
N ASP A 69 5.87 14.03 -0.90
CA ASP A 69 4.59 14.42 -0.32
C ASP A 69 3.51 14.62 -1.39
N ALA A 70 3.30 13.60 -2.22
CA ALA A 70 2.31 13.61 -3.30
C ALA A 70 0.96 13.11 -2.79
N GLU A 71 -0.13 13.66 -3.32
CA GLU A 71 -1.46 13.10 -3.10
C GLU A 71 -1.53 11.69 -3.70
N VAL A 72 -2.12 10.76 -2.96
CA VAL A 72 -2.43 9.42 -3.48
C VAL A 72 -3.92 9.18 -3.34
N ALA A 73 -4.56 8.85 -4.45
CA ALA A 73 -5.97 8.52 -4.52
C ALA A 73 -6.17 7.29 -5.40
N SER A 74 -7.05 6.39 -4.97
CA SER A 74 -7.35 5.17 -5.72
C SER A 74 -7.92 5.49 -7.09
N LEU A 75 -7.45 4.75 -8.10
CA LEU A 75 -7.94 4.81 -9.46
C LEU A 75 -9.41 4.36 -9.52
N PRO A 76 -10.33 5.25 -9.93
CA PRO A 76 -11.74 4.89 -10.03
C PRO A 76 -11.95 3.68 -10.94
N GLY A 77 -12.72 2.71 -10.46
CA GLY A 77 -13.03 1.47 -11.18
C GLY A 77 -12.00 0.35 -11.02
N ALA A 78 -10.81 0.62 -10.47
CA ALA A 78 -9.83 -0.44 -10.17
C ALA A 78 -10.34 -1.35 -9.03
N GLU A 79 -11.14 -0.81 -8.10
CA GLU A 79 -11.84 -1.57 -7.06
C GLU A 79 -12.80 -2.65 -7.57
N ALA A 80 -13.20 -2.61 -8.84
CA ALA A 80 -14.08 -3.60 -9.48
C ALA A 80 -13.33 -4.78 -10.09
N ASP A 81 -11.99 -4.82 -10.00
CA ASP A 81 -11.20 -5.95 -10.47
C ASP A 81 -11.45 -7.19 -9.60
N ALA A 82 -12.07 -8.21 -10.19
CA ALA A 82 -12.39 -9.47 -9.54
C ALA A 82 -11.14 -10.21 -9.02
N LEU A 83 -9.97 -9.97 -9.62
CA LEU A 83 -8.70 -10.55 -9.15
C LEU A 83 -8.22 -9.92 -7.84
N ALA A 84 -8.69 -8.73 -7.49
CA ALA A 84 -8.44 -8.10 -6.19
C ALA A 84 -9.26 -8.73 -5.04
N THR A 85 -10.12 -9.71 -5.34
CA THR A 85 -11.02 -10.36 -4.35
C THR A 85 -10.68 -11.81 -4.01
N MET A 86 -9.68 -12.41 -4.68
CA MET A 86 -9.24 -13.78 -4.37
C MET A 86 -8.16 -13.77 -3.28
N SER A 87 -8.53 -14.12 -2.04
CA SER A 87 -7.59 -14.21 -0.91
C SER A 87 -7.09 -15.65 -0.69
N PHE A 88 -5.77 -15.82 -0.64
CA PHE A 88 -5.09 -16.98 -0.07
C PHE A 88 -4.44 -16.58 1.27
N SER A 89 -4.03 -17.53 2.11
CA SER A 89 -3.23 -17.21 3.29
C SER A 89 -1.95 -16.48 2.87
N GLY A 90 -1.71 -15.29 3.43
CA GLY A 90 -0.62 -14.40 3.06
C GLY A 90 -0.89 -13.49 1.85
N ALA A 91 -2.08 -13.54 1.25
CA ALA A 91 -2.51 -12.55 0.25
C ALA A 91 -2.90 -11.23 0.91
N PRO A 92 -2.82 -10.10 0.18
CA PRO A 92 -3.39 -8.84 0.66
C PRO A 92 -4.89 -8.99 0.96
N MET A 93 -5.34 -8.32 2.01
CA MET A 93 -6.78 -8.11 2.26
C MET A 93 -7.40 -7.21 1.19
N ARG A 94 -6.64 -6.23 0.72
CA ARG A 94 -7.06 -5.26 -0.28
C ARG A 94 -5.85 -4.72 -1.03
N VAL A 95 -6.06 -4.40 -2.30
CA VAL A 95 -5.07 -3.75 -3.16
C VAL A 95 -5.70 -2.50 -3.76
N TYR A 96 -4.96 -1.40 -3.73
CA TYR A 96 -5.31 -0.13 -4.36
C TYR A 96 -4.25 0.20 -5.42
N LEU A 97 -4.70 0.76 -6.53
CA LEU A 97 -3.83 1.28 -7.57
C LEU A 97 -4.01 2.79 -7.61
N ALA A 98 -2.92 3.53 -7.71
CA ALA A 98 -2.94 4.98 -7.85
C ALA A 98 -1.79 5.43 -8.75
N PHE A 99 -1.92 6.65 -9.27
CA PHE A 99 -0.82 7.36 -9.89
C PHE A 99 -0.44 8.54 -9.01
N VAL A 100 0.86 8.78 -8.87
CA VAL A 100 1.40 9.91 -8.12
C VAL A 100 2.35 10.71 -9.01
N ASP A 101 2.25 12.02 -8.92
CA ASP A 101 3.15 12.93 -9.64
C ASP A 101 4.57 12.86 -9.06
N ALA A 102 5.56 12.79 -9.93
CA ALA A 102 6.97 12.82 -9.58
C ALA A 102 7.77 13.65 -10.60
N PRO A 103 8.97 14.16 -10.24
CA PRO A 103 9.74 15.05 -11.10
C PRO A 103 10.05 14.51 -12.50
N ASP A 104 10.34 13.20 -12.63
CA ASP A 104 10.61 12.57 -13.94
C ASP A 104 9.37 11.92 -14.58
N GLY A 105 8.18 12.35 -14.16
CA GLY A 105 6.90 11.85 -14.65
C GLY A 105 6.22 10.88 -13.69
N GLU A 106 4.95 10.63 -14.00
CA GLU A 106 3.99 9.87 -13.19
C GLU A 106 4.53 8.47 -12.79
N VAL A 107 4.28 8.10 -11.53
CA VAL A 107 4.63 6.80 -10.98
C VAL A 107 3.34 6.06 -10.64
N MET A 108 3.20 4.84 -11.16
CA MET A 108 2.15 3.94 -10.72
C MET A 108 2.53 3.35 -9.37
N VAL A 109 1.66 3.48 -8.39
CA VAL A 109 1.82 2.89 -7.06
C VAL A 109 0.73 1.87 -6.79
N ILE A 110 1.16 0.69 -6.35
CA ILE A 110 0.28 -0.38 -5.90
C ILE A 110 0.41 -0.47 -4.40
N ILE A 111 -0.67 -0.26 -3.67
CA ILE A 111 -0.72 -0.28 -2.21
C ILE A 111 -1.50 -1.52 -1.78
N ALA A 112 -0.83 -2.45 -1.11
CA ALA A 112 -1.43 -3.69 -0.62
C ALA A 112 -1.51 -3.68 0.91
N LEU A 113 -2.71 -3.90 1.45
CA LEU A 113 -2.97 -3.98 2.89
C LEU A 113 -2.99 -5.45 3.31
N TYR A 114 -2.24 -5.82 4.35
CA TYR A 114 -2.18 -7.18 4.89
C TYR A 114 -2.72 -7.26 6.30
N ASP A 115 -3.41 -8.36 6.62
CA ASP A 115 -4.00 -8.66 7.93
C ASP A 115 -2.98 -8.64 9.09
N SER A 116 -1.70 -8.83 8.80
CA SER A 116 -0.59 -8.75 9.74
C SER A 116 -0.15 -7.32 10.12
N ARG A 117 -1.01 -6.31 9.94
CA ARG A 117 -0.69 -4.88 10.17
C ARG A 117 0.55 -4.46 9.38
N ARG A 118 0.57 -4.83 8.10
CA ARG A 118 1.63 -4.49 7.16
C ARG A 118 1.02 -3.85 5.91
N VAL A 119 1.68 -2.82 5.41
CA VAL A 119 1.37 -2.23 4.11
C VAL A 119 2.55 -2.48 3.17
N GLU A 120 2.29 -2.91 1.94
CA GLU A 120 3.33 -2.99 0.90
C GLU A 120 3.05 -1.94 -0.17
N ILE A 121 4.08 -1.20 -0.58
CA ILE A 121 4.02 -0.29 -1.73
C ILE A 121 4.92 -0.84 -2.82
N ARG A 122 4.38 -0.96 -4.04
CA ARG A 122 5.18 -1.15 -5.24
C ARG A 122 5.09 0.09 -6.10
N ALA A 123 6.24 0.69 -6.40
CA ALA A 123 6.34 1.87 -7.27
C ALA A 123 6.92 1.45 -8.61
N LEU A 124 6.24 1.82 -9.70
CA LEU A 124 6.61 1.45 -11.07
C LEU A 124 6.53 2.66 -11.99
N ARG A 125 7.57 2.85 -12.81
CA ARG A 125 7.58 3.79 -13.93
C ARG A 125 8.30 3.16 -15.11
N GLY A 126 7.72 3.25 -16.30
CA GLY A 126 8.35 2.82 -17.55
C GLY A 126 9.13 3.96 -18.23
N GLY A 127 9.52 3.75 -19.48
CA GLY A 127 10.08 4.81 -20.32
C GLY A 127 11.57 5.08 -20.09
N ALA A 128 11.97 6.34 -20.27
CA ALA A 128 13.39 6.75 -20.28
C ALA A 128 14.03 6.80 -18.87
N THR A 129 13.21 6.95 -17.83
CA THR A 129 13.63 7.01 -16.42
C THR A 129 12.92 5.89 -15.63
N PRO A 130 13.21 4.61 -15.94
CA PRO A 130 12.47 3.50 -15.36
C PRO A 130 12.67 3.45 -13.84
N LEU A 131 11.61 3.05 -13.13
CA LEU A 131 11.57 2.87 -11.69
C LEU A 131 10.93 1.53 -11.38
N TYR A 132 11.56 0.78 -10.48
CA TYR A 132 10.93 -0.34 -9.81
C TYR A 132 11.42 -0.43 -8.37
N ALA A 133 10.49 -0.37 -7.42
CA ALA A 133 10.79 -0.50 -6.01
C ALA A 133 9.64 -1.17 -5.26
N ILE A 134 9.97 -1.91 -4.20
CA ILE A 134 9.01 -2.49 -3.25
C ILE A 134 9.40 -2.02 -1.86
N PHE A 135 8.41 -1.59 -1.07
CA PHE A 135 8.58 -1.18 0.32
C PHE A 135 7.65 -1.99 1.20
N ALA A 136 8.16 -2.49 2.33
CA ALA A 136 7.34 -3.06 3.39
C ALA A 136 7.24 -2.05 4.52
N LEU A 137 6.05 -1.51 4.71
CA LEU A 137 5.75 -0.50 5.71
C LEU A 137 5.10 -1.14 6.93
N SER A 138 5.49 -0.63 8.09
CA SER A 138 4.83 -0.85 9.37
C SER A 138 4.24 0.45 9.87
N GLU A 139 3.24 0.36 10.74
CA GLU A 139 2.72 1.52 11.45
C GLU A 139 3.86 2.24 12.17
N GLY A 140 3.87 3.57 12.08
CA GLY A 140 4.89 4.40 12.72
C GLY A 140 5.02 4.10 14.21
N SER A 141 6.25 3.90 14.68
CA SER A 141 6.61 3.76 16.08
C SER A 141 6.53 5.08 16.85
#